data_AF-A0A5E4KLG6-F1
#
_entry.id   AF-A0A5E4KLG6-F1
#
_cell.length_a   1.000
_cell.length_b   1.000
_cell.length_c   1.000
_cell.angle_alpha   90.00
_cell.angle_beta   90.00
_cell.angle_gamma   90.00
#
_symmetry.space_group_name_H-M   'P 1'
#
loop_
_entity.id
_entity.type
_entity.pdbx_description
1 polymer ?
#
loop_
_entity_poly.entity_id
_entity_poly.type
_entity_poly.pdbx_seq_one_letter_code
_entity_poly.pdbx_strand_id
1 'polypeptide(L)'
;MKVYVDPIQPVFIFTALLRLTSPSIKLKDFAKIEMGALGKDEIKIELQREAFTIKLLNKLWEKYGKENIEQPDKKIIIVKVDPIKELDSMREMVIDEPRQEVLDRLIDAIALRIIPEGFRVRKHELTASHVMFIASEDTLKPEWIQRAKDMLESLRREENV
;
A
#
# COMPACT_ATOMS: atom_id res chain seq x y z
N MET A 1 -11.05 13.48 11.12
CA MET A 1 -10.50 14.25 9.97
C MET A 1 -10.94 15.69 10.07
N LYS A 2 -10.16 16.64 9.54
CA LYS A 2 -10.51 18.07 9.48
C LYS A 2 -10.17 18.64 8.11
N VAL A 3 -11.05 19.50 7.61
CA VAL A 3 -10.90 20.20 6.33
C VAL A 3 -11.05 21.70 6.60
N TYR A 4 -10.20 22.50 5.99
CA TYR A 4 -10.29 23.95 6.00
C TYR A 4 -10.19 24.46 4.57
N VAL A 5 -11.12 25.34 4.20
CA VAL A 5 -11.16 25.99 2.90
C VAL A 5 -11.43 27.47 3.12
N ASP A 6 -10.65 28.30 2.45
CA ASP A 6 -10.89 29.74 2.39
C ASP A 6 -10.92 30.16 0.92
N PRO A 7 -12.05 30.68 0.41
CA PRO A 7 -12.15 31.13 -0.98
C PRO A 7 -11.59 32.54 -1.18
N ILE A 8 -11.46 33.35 -0.12
CA ILE A 8 -10.88 34.71 -0.20
C ILE A 8 -9.36 34.59 -0.27
N GLN A 9 -8.80 33.69 0.53
CA GLN A 9 -7.40 33.29 0.44
C GLN A 9 -7.35 31.88 -0.13
N PRO A 10 -7.15 31.68 -1.45
CA PRO A 10 -7.39 30.41 -2.14
C PRO A 10 -6.51 29.27 -1.61
N VAL A 11 -6.95 28.66 -0.51
CA VAL A 11 -6.24 27.61 0.22
C VAL A 11 -7.21 26.51 0.63
N PHE A 12 -6.76 25.28 0.44
CA PHE A 12 -7.41 24.06 0.82
C PHE A 12 -6.47 23.27 1.72
N ILE A 13 -6.92 22.91 2.92
CA ILE A 13 -6.16 22.12 3.88
C ILE A 13 -6.98 20.92 4.29
N PHE A 14 -6.40 19.74 4.19
CA PHE A 14 -7.00 18.48 4.61
C PHE A 14 -6.06 17.77 5.58
N THR A 15 -6.60 17.29 6.71
CA THR A 15 -5.86 16.47 7.68
C THR A 15 -6.70 15.29 8.15
N ALA A 16 -6.07 14.12 8.26
CA ALA A 16 -6.72 12.91 8.77
C ALA A 16 -5.72 12.05 9.53
N LEU A 17 -6.18 11.40 10.59
CA LEU A 17 -5.45 10.31 11.23
C LEU A 17 -5.81 9.00 10.53
N LEU A 18 -4.80 8.14 10.39
CA LEU A 18 -4.91 6.85 9.75
C LEU A 18 -4.71 5.76 10.80
N ARG A 19 -5.62 4.78 10.81
CA ARG A 19 -5.50 3.56 11.61
C ARG A 19 -5.18 2.39 10.69
N LEU A 20 -4.01 2.45 10.05
CA LEU A 20 -3.54 1.38 9.17
C LEU A 20 -2.95 0.25 10.01
N THR A 21 -3.78 -0.71 10.42
CA THR A 21 -3.34 -1.83 11.26
C THR A 21 -2.79 -3.00 10.44
N SER A 22 -3.29 -3.24 9.24
CA SER A 22 -2.94 -4.42 8.44
C SER A 22 -1.45 -4.45 8.06
N PRO A 23 -0.65 -5.42 8.53
CA PRO A 23 0.74 -5.56 8.11
C PRO A 23 0.84 -5.98 6.62
N SER A 24 2.03 -5.91 6.05
CA SER A 24 2.29 -6.53 4.76
C SER A 24 2.06 -8.04 4.84
N ILE A 25 1.54 -8.61 3.77
CA ILE A 25 1.18 -10.03 3.69
C ILE A 25 2.25 -10.72 2.85
N LYS A 26 3.00 -11.61 3.48
CA LYS A 26 4.04 -12.43 2.84
C LYS A 26 3.46 -13.76 2.40
N LEU A 27 4.12 -14.42 1.46
CA LEU A 27 3.66 -15.72 0.96
C LEU A 27 3.53 -16.76 2.08
N LYS A 28 4.48 -16.80 3.02
CA LYS A 28 4.43 -17.70 4.18
C LYS A 28 3.22 -17.50 5.09
N ASP A 29 2.56 -16.35 5.04
CA ASP A 29 1.42 -16.03 5.92
C ASP A 29 0.13 -16.72 5.47
N PHE A 30 0.07 -17.23 4.24
CA PHE A 30 -1.13 -17.86 3.69
C PHE A 30 -0.86 -19.08 2.80
N ALA A 31 0.38 -19.53 2.69
CA ALA A 31 0.76 -20.70 1.92
C ALA A 31 1.88 -21.51 2.60
N LYS A 32 1.85 -22.82 2.39
CA LYS A 32 2.94 -23.73 2.74
C LYS A 32 3.90 -23.80 1.55
N ILE A 33 5.18 -23.50 1.78
CA ILE A 33 6.22 -23.49 0.73
C ILE A 33 7.25 -24.57 1.03
N GLU A 34 7.33 -25.56 0.15
CA GLU A 34 8.17 -26.74 0.28
C GLU A 34 8.94 -27.01 -1.01
N MET A 35 10.09 -27.68 -0.88
CA MET A 35 10.77 -28.23 -2.05
C MET A 35 9.86 -29.28 -2.71
N GLY A 36 9.93 -29.38 -4.02
CA GLY A 36 9.23 -30.41 -4.79
C GLY A 36 9.79 -31.81 -4.56
N ALA A 37 9.46 -32.72 -5.47
CA ALA A 37 9.98 -34.08 -5.39
C ALA A 37 11.52 -34.09 -5.46
N LEU A 38 12.15 -35.00 -4.71
CA LEU A 38 13.61 -35.18 -4.72
C LEU A 38 14.14 -35.30 -6.17
N GLY A 39 15.12 -34.46 -6.50
CA GLY A 39 15.75 -34.43 -7.82
C GLY A 39 15.05 -33.55 -8.86
N LYS A 40 14.00 -32.81 -8.49
CA LYS A 40 13.40 -31.78 -9.33
C LYS A 40 13.73 -30.39 -8.82
N ASP A 41 14.13 -29.52 -9.74
CA ASP A 41 14.29 -28.09 -9.49
C ASP A 41 12.92 -27.40 -9.50
N GLU A 42 12.12 -27.69 -8.48
CA GLU A 42 10.80 -27.10 -8.33
C GLU A 42 10.48 -26.80 -6.85
N ILE A 43 9.73 -25.72 -6.63
CA ILE A 43 9.14 -25.37 -5.35
C ILE A 43 7.63 -25.56 -5.46
N LYS A 44 7.06 -26.25 -4.48
CA LYS A 44 5.62 -26.43 -4.33
C LYS A 44 5.08 -25.41 -3.34
N ILE A 45 4.08 -24.65 -3.78
CA ILE A 45 3.32 -23.72 -2.97
C ILE A 45 1.90 -24.28 -2.81
N GLU A 46 1.51 -24.57 -1.58
CA GLU A 46 0.16 -25.01 -1.23
C GLU A 46 -0.59 -23.89 -0.49
N LEU A 47 -1.62 -23.35 -1.13
CA LEU A 47 -2.39 -22.22 -0.64
C LEU A 47 -3.35 -22.65 0.47
N GLN A 48 -3.25 -22.00 1.63
CA GLN A 48 -4.21 -22.14 2.72
C GLN A 48 -5.40 -21.20 2.55
N ARG A 49 -5.18 -20.04 1.89
CA ARG A 49 -6.21 -19.04 1.58
C ARG A 49 -6.07 -18.57 0.13
N GLU A 50 -7.20 -18.49 -0.58
CA GLU A 50 -7.22 -18.15 -2.01
C GLU A 50 -7.34 -16.65 -2.30
N ALA A 51 -7.55 -15.82 -1.27
CA ALA A 51 -7.79 -14.37 -1.44
C ALA A 51 -6.65 -13.65 -2.19
N PHE A 52 -5.43 -14.18 -2.13
CA PHE A 52 -4.23 -13.57 -2.72
C PHE A 52 -3.71 -14.33 -3.96
N THR A 53 -4.40 -15.38 -4.43
CA THR A 53 -3.91 -16.25 -5.52
C THR A 53 -3.57 -15.47 -6.78
N ILE A 54 -4.44 -14.54 -7.19
CA ILE A 54 -4.21 -13.74 -8.41
C ILE A 54 -3.01 -12.80 -8.24
N LYS A 55 -2.92 -12.09 -7.10
CA LYS A 55 -1.77 -11.21 -6.80
C LYS A 55 -0.46 -12.01 -6.76
N LEU A 56 -0.49 -13.20 -6.17
CA LEU A 56 0.64 -14.12 -6.12
C LEU A 56 1.06 -14.58 -7.53
N LEU A 57 0.13 -15.07 -8.34
CA LEU A 57 0.42 -15.54 -9.70
C LEU A 57 1.07 -14.45 -10.55
N ASN A 58 0.55 -13.21 -10.49
CA ASN A 58 1.14 -12.09 -11.20
C ASN A 58 2.60 -11.84 -10.77
N LYS A 59 2.89 -11.83 -9.47
CA LYS A 59 4.26 -11.66 -8.97
C LYS A 59 5.19 -12.81 -9.36
N LEU A 60 4.68 -14.05 -9.35
CA LEU A 60 5.45 -15.21 -9.77
C LEU A 60 5.75 -15.16 -11.28
N TRP A 61 4.79 -14.75 -12.10
CA TRP A 61 4.99 -14.55 -13.54
C TRP A 61 6.00 -13.44 -13.84
N GLU A 62 5.92 -12.32 -13.12
CA GLU A 62 6.87 -11.21 -13.26
C GLU A 62 8.30 -11.62 -12.86
N LYS A 63 8.45 -12.40 -11.78
CA LYS A 63 9.77 -12.79 -11.26
C LYS A 63 10.39 -13.98 -12.01
N TYR A 64 9.60 -14.98 -12.37
CA TYR A 64 10.10 -16.27 -12.86
C TYR A 64 9.66 -16.62 -14.28
N GLY A 65 8.79 -15.84 -14.91
CA GLY A 65 8.22 -16.15 -16.22
C GLY A 65 7.03 -17.11 -16.14
N LYS A 66 6.06 -16.93 -17.05
CA LYS A 66 4.79 -17.68 -17.04
C LYS A 66 4.98 -19.17 -17.32
N GLU A 67 5.97 -19.51 -18.15
CA GLU A 67 6.36 -20.87 -18.54
C GLU A 67 6.92 -21.72 -17.39
N ASN A 68 7.43 -21.06 -16.35
CA ASN A 68 7.99 -21.72 -15.17
C ASN A 68 6.97 -21.91 -14.05
N ILE A 69 5.72 -21.44 -14.25
CA ILE A 69 4.63 -21.53 -13.26
C ILE A 69 3.56 -22.47 -13.77
N GLU A 70 3.27 -23.52 -13.00
CA GLU A 70 2.18 -24.45 -13.26
C GLU A 70 1.18 -24.44 -12.11
N GLN A 71 -0.11 -24.49 -12.43
CA GLN A 71 -1.18 -24.55 -11.43
C GLN A 71 -2.03 -25.81 -11.69
N PRO A 72 -1.58 -26.99 -11.23
CA PRO A 72 -2.32 -28.24 -11.44
C PRO A 72 -3.66 -28.28 -10.70
N ASP A 73 -3.78 -27.54 -9.59
CA ASP A 73 -4.99 -27.42 -8.78
C ASP A 73 -5.15 -25.96 -8.34
N LYS A 74 -6.39 -25.54 -8.06
CA LYS A 74 -6.71 -24.21 -7.50
C LYS A 74 -5.84 -23.82 -6.30
N LYS A 75 -5.46 -24.80 -5.46
CA LYS A 75 -4.65 -24.56 -4.26
C LYS A 75 -3.16 -24.89 -4.41
N ILE A 76 -2.74 -25.45 -5.54
CA ILE A 76 -1.34 -25.89 -5.72
C ILE A 76 -0.71 -25.12 -6.87
N ILE A 77 0.40 -24.47 -6.58
CA ILE A 77 1.25 -23.80 -7.56
C ILE A 77 2.62 -24.48 -7.52
N ILE A 78 3.15 -24.82 -8.68
CA ILE A 78 4.50 -25.36 -8.87
C ILE A 78 5.32 -24.30 -9.59
N VAL A 79 6.48 -23.98 -9.03
CA VAL A 79 7.44 -23.03 -9.58
C VAL A 79 8.71 -23.80 -9.96
N LYS A 80 9.06 -23.85 -11.24
CA LYS A 80 10.26 -24.55 -11.74
C LYS A 80 11.51 -23.69 -11.53
N VAL A 81 12.11 -23.78 -10.35
CA VAL A 81 13.30 -23.04 -9.94
C VAL A 81 14.17 -23.87 -8.99
N ASP A 82 15.45 -23.53 -8.89
CA ASP A 82 16.38 -24.10 -7.91
C ASP A 82 15.89 -23.84 -6.47
N PRO A 83 15.46 -24.87 -5.72
CA PRO A 83 14.89 -24.69 -4.40
C PRO A 83 15.93 -24.23 -3.37
N ILE A 84 17.21 -24.54 -3.57
CA ILE A 84 18.28 -24.18 -2.63
C ILE A 84 18.49 -22.66 -2.63
N LYS A 85 18.31 -22.02 -3.79
CA LYS A 85 18.49 -20.56 -3.94
C LYS A 85 17.23 -19.78 -3.62
N GLU A 86 16.06 -20.27 -4.06
CA GLU A 86 14.85 -19.44 -4.07
C GLU A 86 13.95 -19.62 -2.85
N LEU A 87 14.01 -20.74 -2.14
CA LEU A 87 13.02 -21.11 -1.12
C LEU A 87 12.83 -20.06 -0.01
N ASP A 88 13.92 -19.57 0.57
CA ASP A 88 13.84 -18.58 1.66
C ASP A 88 13.40 -17.21 1.15
N SER A 89 13.86 -16.79 -0.03
CA SER A 89 13.43 -15.54 -0.66
C SER A 89 11.93 -15.58 -1.01
N MET A 90 11.43 -16.75 -1.43
CA MET A 90 10.05 -16.96 -1.81
C MET A 90 9.13 -16.93 -0.58
N ARG A 91 9.54 -17.49 0.56
CA ARG A 91 8.80 -17.42 1.82
C ARG A 91 8.59 -15.99 2.30
N GLU A 92 9.63 -15.16 2.19
CA GLU A 92 9.60 -13.75 2.61
C GLU A 92 9.01 -12.80 1.55
N MET A 93 8.65 -13.31 0.37
CA MET A 93 8.09 -12.51 -0.71
C MET A 93 6.81 -11.81 -0.25
N VAL A 94 6.81 -10.48 -0.30
CA VAL A 94 5.63 -9.66 -0.01
C VAL A 94 4.66 -9.76 -1.17
N ILE A 95 3.44 -10.24 -0.91
CA ILE A 95 2.39 -10.44 -1.91
C ILE A 95 1.42 -9.27 -1.92
N ASP A 96 1.11 -8.73 -0.74
CA ASP A 96 0.21 -7.59 -0.62
C ASP A 96 0.73 -6.59 0.41
N GLU A 97 0.52 -5.30 0.12
CA GLU A 97 0.80 -4.19 1.02
C GLU A 97 -0.49 -3.36 1.21
N PRO A 98 -1.43 -3.84 2.05
CA PRO A 98 -2.72 -3.19 2.21
C PRO A 98 -2.61 -1.72 2.64
N ARG A 99 -1.55 -1.37 3.39
CA ARG A 99 -1.31 0.01 3.83
C ARG A 99 -1.01 0.92 2.66
N GLN A 100 -0.12 0.51 1.76
CA GLN A 100 0.27 1.30 0.60
C GLN A 100 -0.94 1.49 -0.33
N GLU A 101 -1.72 0.44 -0.55
CA GLU A 101 -2.93 0.53 -1.39
C GLU A 101 -3.97 1.53 -0.83
N VAL A 102 -4.14 1.60 0.50
CA VAL A 102 -5.02 2.61 1.12
C VAL A 102 -4.44 4.02 0.95
N LEU A 103 -3.14 4.20 1.16
CA LEU A 103 -2.48 5.49 0.98
C LEU A 103 -2.63 5.99 -0.46
N ASP A 104 -2.38 5.14 -1.46
CA ASP A 104 -2.48 5.50 -2.87
C ASP A 104 -3.91 5.92 -3.25
N ARG A 105 -4.92 5.19 -2.75
CA ARG A 105 -6.34 5.55 -2.95
C ARG A 105 -6.72 6.86 -2.27
N LEU A 106 -6.15 7.17 -1.11
CA LEU A 106 -6.37 8.45 -0.43
C LEU A 106 -5.73 9.60 -1.21
N ILE A 107 -4.53 9.41 -1.76
CA ILE A 107 -3.88 10.39 -2.64
C ILE A 107 -4.77 10.64 -3.86
N ASP A 108 -5.23 9.59 -4.55
CA ASP A 108 -6.13 9.71 -5.71
C ASP A 108 -7.39 10.51 -5.35
N ALA A 109 -8.09 10.11 -4.28
CA ALA A 109 -9.30 10.79 -3.85
C ALA A 109 -9.06 12.27 -3.53
N ILE A 110 -8.03 12.59 -2.73
CA ILE A 110 -7.79 13.97 -2.28
C ILE A 110 -7.23 14.80 -3.44
N ALA A 111 -6.14 14.35 -4.06
CA ALA A 111 -5.36 15.15 -5.00
C ALA A 111 -6.00 15.28 -6.38
N LEU A 112 -6.83 14.32 -6.79
CA LEU A 112 -7.44 14.30 -8.12
C LEU A 112 -8.93 14.62 -8.11
N ARG A 113 -9.64 14.47 -6.98
CA ARG A 113 -11.11 14.67 -6.95
C ARG A 113 -11.59 15.76 -5.99
N ILE A 114 -10.85 16.07 -4.94
CA ILE A 114 -11.31 17.01 -3.89
C ILE A 114 -10.63 18.37 -4.01
N ILE A 115 -9.32 18.40 -4.31
CA ILE A 115 -8.60 19.68 -4.48
C ILE A 115 -9.27 20.49 -5.60
N PRO A 116 -9.64 21.77 -5.35
CA PRO A 116 -10.27 22.60 -6.36
C PRO A 116 -9.42 22.73 -7.63
N GLU A 117 -10.09 22.85 -8.77
CA GLU A 117 -9.44 23.15 -10.04
C GLU A 117 -8.68 24.49 -9.93
N GLY A 118 -7.46 24.53 -10.46
CA GLY A 118 -6.59 25.72 -10.35
C GLY A 118 -5.60 25.69 -9.18
N PHE A 119 -5.81 24.84 -8.16
CA PHE A 119 -4.90 24.73 -7.02
C PHE A 119 -3.70 23.84 -7.37
N ARG A 120 -2.69 24.47 -7.97
CA ARG A 120 -1.50 23.82 -8.54
C ARG A 120 -0.34 23.72 -7.55
N VAL A 121 -0.26 24.62 -6.58
CA VAL A 121 0.79 24.59 -5.56
C VAL A 121 0.34 23.66 -4.45
N ARG A 122 1.06 22.55 -4.25
CA ARG A 122 0.66 21.47 -3.34
C ARG A 122 1.80 21.10 -2.41
N LYS A 123 1.48 20.90 -1.13
CA LYS A 123 2.36 20.31 -0.13
C LYS A 123 1.60 19.21 0.59
N HIS A 124 2.25 18.08 0.79
CA HIS A 124 1.63 16.96 1.48
C HIS A 124 2.62 16.22 2.37
N GLU A 125 2.09 15.61 3.41
CA GLU A 125 2.77 14.66 4.29
C GLU A 125 1.86 13.46 4.43
N LEU A 126 2.32 12.30 3.95
CA LEU A 126 1.63 11.02 4.13
C LEU A 126 2.53 10.09 4.90
N THR A 127 1.97 9.56 5.97
CA THR A 127 2.62 8.57 6.82
C THR A 127 1.64 7.44 7.12
N ALA A 128 2.10 6.39 7.77
CA ALA A 128 1.21 5.31 8.22
C ALA A 128 0.16 5.76 9.26
N SER A 129 0.39 6.89 9.95
CA SER A 129 -0.47 7.37 11.05
C SER A 129 -1.34 8.55 10.69
N HIS A 130 -1.02 9.28 9.62
CA HIS A 130 -1.78 10.47 9.24
C HIS A 130 -1.51 10.91 7.80
N VAL A 131 -2.44 11.74 7.32
CA VAL A 131 -2.35 12.46 6.06
C VAL A 131 -2.55 13.95 6.34
N MET A 132 -1.70 14.78 5.74
CA MET A 132 -1.83 16.22 5.69
C MET A 132 -1.64 16.69 4.25
N PHE A 133 -2.60 17.42 3.71
CA PHE A 133 -2.54 18.03 2.39
C PHE A 133 -2.83 19.53 2.49
N ILE A 134 -2.06 20.32 1.77
CA ILE A 134 -2.23 21.75 1.62
C ILE A 134 -2.14 22.06 0.14
N ALA A 135 -3.12 22.78 -0.40
CA ALA A 135 -3.15 23.20 -1.79
C ALA A 135 -3.58 24.66 -1.88
N SER A 136 -3.03 25.39 -2.84
CA SER A 136 -3.39 26.77 -3.15
C SER A 136 -3.20 27.06 -4.63
N GLU A 137 -3.81 28.15 -5.10
CA GLU A 137 -3.55 28.69 -6.45
C GLU A 137 -2.13 29.28 -6.54
N ASP A 138 -1.77 30.08 -5.53
CA ASP A 138 -0.49 30.79 -5.44
C ASP A 138 0.49 30.11 -4.46
N THR A 139 1.63 30.76 -4.21
CA THR A 139 2.66 30.26 -3.30
C THR A 139 2.12 30.04 -1.88
N LEU A 140 2.49 28.90 -1.28
CA LEU A 140 2.06 28.55 0.08
C LEU A 140 2.64 29.50 1.12
N LYS A 141 1.75 30.10 1.91
CA LYS A 141 2.16 30.95 3.03
C LYS A 141 2.50 30.13 4.28
N PRO A 142 3.47 30.57 5.11
CA PRO A 142 3.86 29.87 6.33
C PRO A 142 2.69 29.61 7.29
N GLU A 143 1.75 30.56 7.41
CA GLU A 143 0.58 30.44 8.29
C GLU A 143 -0.36 29.29 7.90
N TRP A 144 -0.46 28.95 6.61
CA TRP A 144 -1.28 27.84 6.15
C TRP A 144 -0.64 26.49 6.51
N ILE A 145 0.69 26.42 6.46
CA ILE A 145 1.45 25.26 6.92
C ILE A 145 1.28 25.08 8.42
N GLN A 146 1.36 26.17 9.19
CA GLN A 146 1.15 26.12 10.63
C GLN A 146 -0.29 25.68 10.97
N ARG A 147 -1.28 26.24 10.28
CA ARG A 147 -2.69 25.86 10.45
C ARG A 147 -2.93 24.37 10.21
N ALA A 148 -2.32 23.82 9.16
CA ALA A 148 -2.42 22.39 8.87
C ALA A 148 -1.83 21.52 10.00
N LYS A 149 -0.70 21.93 10.58
CA LYS A 149 -0.10 21.26 11.75
C LYS A 149 -1.00 21.35 12.97
N ASP A 150 -1.55 22.53 13.26
CA ASP A 150 -2.45 22.74 14.40
C ASP A 150 -3.71 21.88 14.27
N MET A 151 -4.27 21.78 13.05
CA MET A 151 -5.39 20.89 12.73
C MET A 151 -5.04 19.42 13.03
N LEU A 152 -3.85 18.97 12.61
CA LEU A 152 -3.40 17.61 12.85
C LEU A 152 -3.18 17.32 14.36
N GLU A 153 -2.57 18.24 15.09
CA GLU A 153 -2.37 18.11 16.53
C GLU A 153 -3.69 18.10 17.31
N SER A 154 -4.66 18.92 16.89
CA SER A 154 -5.99 18.90 17.49
C SER A 154 -6.69 17.55 17.30
N LEU A 155 -6.56 16.94 16.11
CA LEU A 155 -7.07 15.59 15.85
C LEU A 155 -6.40 14.55 16.76
N ARG A 156 -5.08 14.63 16.97
CA ARG A 156 -4.36 13.71 17.86
C ARG A 156 -4.81 13.85 19.31
N ARG A 157 -5.10 15.07 19.75
CA ARG A 157 -5.63 15.31 21.10
C ARG A 157 -7.02 14.73 21.27
N GLU A 158 -7.91 14.95 20.31
CA GLU A 158 -9.27 14.39 20.30
C GLU A 158 -9.28 12.84 20.27
N GLU A 159 -8.26 12.20 19.70
CA GLU A 159 -8.16 10.72 19.69
C GLU A 159 -7.71 10.12 21.03
N ASN A 160 -6.98 10.87 21.86
CA ASN A 160 -6.44 10.39 23.15
C ASN A 160 -7.38 10.64 24.35
N VAL A 161 -8.60 11.11 24.09
CA VAL A 161 -9.67 11.35 25.08
C VAL A 161 -10.78 10.34 24.86
#